data_AF-A0A817MQB1-F1
#
_entry.id   AF-A0A817MQB1-F1
#
_cell.length_a   1.000
_cell.length_b   1.000
_cell.length_c   1.000
_cell.angle_alpha   90.00
_cell.angle_beta   90.00
_cell.angle_gamma   90.00
#
_symmetry.space_group_name_H-M   'P 1'
#
loop_
_entity.id
_entity.type
_entity.pdbx_description
1 polymer ?
#
loop_
_entity_poly.entity_id
_entity_poly.type
_entity_poly.pdbx_seq_one_letter_code
_entity_poly.pdbx_strand_id
1 'polypeptide(L)'
;MGGSSSKKNTNTTPVWTPTTVTKPAPVPTTAPRALYELIDASPEKVSEGCLHLYTMETFLRTEMNKFLREANKEKLVTYGPFLRLLYFTFNEPSTVEVHSTTVYHGMNLIQSDIDFYKRSADDNTTLQWMSFTSTTASREFAESFGTNTLFIMELKKVYEKEKRSIDIDISLKRTNQQEILLSVGIEFTVEKVHTIFYTFYGVV
;
A
#
# COMPACT_ATOMS: atom_id res chain seq x y z
N MET A 1 -68.91 -14.08 72.34
CA MET A 1 -67.66 -14.68 72.81
C MET A 1 -66.65 -14.67 71.67
N GLY A 2 -65.40 -14.29 71.96
CA GLY A 2 -64.32 -14.16 70.97
C GLY A 2 -64.12 -12.69 70.57
N GLY A 3 -62.96 -12.07 70.73
CA GLY A 3 -61.66 -12.56 71.16
C GLY A 3 -60.68 -11.44 70.79
N SER A 4 -60.20 -10.72 71.79
CA SER A 4 -59.26 -9.61 71.63
C SER A 4 -57.87 -10.14 71.27
N SER A 5 -57.20 -9.53 70.30
CA SER A 5 -55.77 -9.75 70.07
C SER A 5 -55.11 -8.48 69.52
N SER A 6 -54.46 -7.79 70.46
CA SER A 6 -53.61 -6.64 70.27
C SER A 6 -52.27 -7.06 69.66
N LYS A 7 -51.97 -6.64 68.43
CA LYS A 7 -50.62 -6.75 67.85
C LYS A 7 -49.85 -5.45 68.10
N LYS A 8 -48.80 -5.54 68.93
CA LYS A 8 -47.81 -4.47 69.13
C LYS A 8 -46.96 -4.35 67.86
N ASN A 9 -46.95 -3.16 67.28
CA ASN A 9 -46.13 -2.81 66.12
C ASN A 9 -44.78 -2.29 66.63
N THR A 10 -43.70 -3.07 66.49
CA THR A 10 -42.34 -2.62 66.81
C THR A 10 -41.72 -2.01 65.55
N ASN A 11 -41.78 -0.68 65.45
CA ASN A 11 -41.05 0.08 64.45
C ASN A 11 -39.57 0.12 64.85
N THR A 12 -38.75 -0.76 64.28
CA THR A 12 -37.29 -0.61 64.25
C THR A 12 -36.91 0.09 62.96
N THR A 13 -36.63 1.39 63.04
CA THR A 13 -36.00 2.15 61.96
C THR A 13 -34.58 1.61 61.71
N PRO A 14 -34.22 1.26 60.47
CA PRO A 14 -32.86 0.88 60.15
C PRO A 14 -31.95 2.11 60.26
N VAL A 15 -30.89 2.01 61.06
CA VAL A 15 -29.82 3.00 61.15
C VAL A 15 -29.04 2.96 59.83
N TRP A 16 -29.15 4.03 59.04
CA TRP A 16 -28.40 4.19 57.80
C TRP A 16 -26.95 4.56 58.16
N THR A 17 -26.02 3.60 58.05
CA THR A 17 -24.60 3.91 58.09
C THR A 17 -24.18 4.46 56.72
N PRO A 18 -23.47 5.60 56.65
CA PRO A 18 -22.99 6.11 55.37
C PRO A 18 -21.96 5.13 54.82
N THR A 19 -22.30 4.46 53.71
CA THR A 19 -21.30 3.71 52.95
C THR A 19 -20.31 4.72 52.39
N THR A 20 -19.06 4.63 52.84
CA THR A 20 -17.95 5.42 52.31
C THR A 20 -17.84 5.16 50.81
N VAL A 21 -18.30 6.09 49.98
CA VAL A 21 -18.11 6.04 48.53
C VAL A 21 -16.62 6.23 48.29
N THR A 22 -15.90 5.12 48.16
CA THR A 22 -14.52 5.14 47.67
C THR A 22 -14.54 5.70 46.27
N LYS A 23 -13.98 6.90 46.12
CA LYS A 23 -13.77 7.57 44.83
C LYS A 23 -13.11 6.53 43.90
N PRO A 24 -13.70 6.21 42.73
CA PRO A 24 -13.09 5.25 41.83
C PRO A 24 -11.67 5.71 41.51
N ALA A 25 -10.73 4.78 41.58
CA ALA A 25 -9.35 5.06 41.23
C ALA A 25 -9.31 5.68 39.82
N PRO A 26 -8.49 6.72 39.58
CA PRO A 26 -8.39 7.33 38.27
C PRO A 26 -8.00 6.24 37.26
N VAL A 27 -8.85 6.04 36.26
CA VAL A 27 -8.56 5.13 35.14
C VAL A 27 -7.29 5.64 34.45
N PRO A 28 -6.24 4.83 34.29
CA PRO A 28 -5.02 5.26 33.61
C PRO A 28 -5.38 5.66 32.18
N THR A 29 -5.38 6.96 31.91
CA THR A 29 -5.75 7.54 30.62
C THR A 29 -4.51 7.60 29.73
N THR A 30 -3.92 6.44 29.41
CA THR A 30 -2.69 6.36 28.59
C THR A 30 -2.96 6.25 27.09
N ALA A 31 -4.22 6.10 26.67
CA ALA A 31 -4.62 5.93 25.28
C ALA A 31 -4.86 7.20 24.41
N PRO A 32 -4.94 8.47 24.89
CA PRO A 32 -5.26 9.58 23.96
C PRO A 32 -4.08 10.13 23.17
N ARG A 33 -2.84 10.05 23.68
CA ARG A 33 -1.73 10.86 23.13
C ARG A 33 -1.25 10.40 21.75
N ALA A 34 -1.21 9.08 21.55
CA ALA A 34 -0.81 8.47 20.28
C ALA A 34 -1.80 8.74 19.12
N LEU A 35 -3.09 8.96 19.42
CA LEU A 35 -4.10 9.28 18.41
C LEU A 35 -3.97 10.71 17.89
N TYR A 36 -3.65 11.68 18.77
CA TYR A 36 -3.39 13.06 18.34
C TYR A 36 -2.14 13.17 17.49
N GLU A 37 -1.09 12.40 17.80
CA GLU A 37 0.12 12.32 16.97
C GLU A 37 -0.15 11.81 15.54
N LEU A 38 -1.21 10.99 15.35
CA LEU A 38 -1.64 10.53 14.04
C LEU A 38 -2.42 11.61 13.26
N ILE A 39 -3.23 12.40 13.97
CA ILE A 39 -4.00 13.52 13.39
C ILE A 39 -3.05 14.67 12.98
N ASP A 40 -2.00 14.90 13.77
CA ASP A 40 -1.02 15.96 13.55
C ASP A 40 0.18 15.51 12.69
N ALA A 41 0.06 14.37 12.00
CA ALA A 41 1.13 13.85 11.15
C ALA A 41 1.43 14.84 10.00
N SER A 42 2.71 15.17 9.82
CA SER A 42 3.15 16.00 8.70
C SER A 42 2.92 15.29 7.36
N PRO A 43 2.77 16.02 6.24
CA PRO A 43 2.66 15.43 4.90
C PRO A 43 3.77 14.41 4.58
N GLU A 44 4.98 14.69 5.03
CA GLU A 44 6.13 13.79 4.90
C GLU A 44 5.90 12.46 5.63
N LYS A 45 5.45 12.48 6.90
CA LYS A 45 5.16 11.26 7.66
C LYS A 45 4.00 10.47 7.06
N VAL A 46 2.97 11.16 6.57
CA VAL A 46 1.85 10.52 5.86
C VAL A 46 2.36 9.83 4.59
N SER A 47 3.27 10.47 3.86
CA SER A 47 3.85 9.92 2.64
C SER A 47 4.75 8.73 2.90
N GLU A 48 5.61 8.79 3.92
CA GLU A 48 6.40 7.65 4.40
C GLU A 48 5.50 6.46 4.76
N GLY A 49 4.42 6.71 5.52
CA GLY A 49 3.43 5.69 5.87
C GLY A 49 2.73 5.08 4.64
N CYS A 50 2.37 5.91 3.66
CA CYS A 50 1.74 5.43 2.42
C CYS A 50 2.68 4.55 1.58
N LEU A 51 3.94 4.98 1.42
CA LEU A 51 4.97 4.19 0.74
C LEU A 51 5.23 2.88 1.48
N HIS A 52 5.37 2.93 2.80
CA HIS A 52 5.56 1.74 3.62
C HIS A 52 4.41 0.73 3.42
N LEU A 53 3.16 1.17 3.56
CA LEU A 53 1.99 0.32 3.34
C LEU A 53 1.92 -0.25 1.92
N TYR A 54 2.31 0.53 0.91
CA TYR A 54 2.34 0.08 -0.47
C TYR A 54 3.39 -1.02 -0.71
N THR A 55 4.57 -0.92 -0.08
CA THR A 55 5.62 -1.95 -0.23
C THR A 55 5.32 -3.26 0.48
N MET A 56 4.47 -3.22 1.50
CA MET A 56 4.05 -4.44 2.20
C MET A 56 3.19 -5.32 1.30
N GLU A 57 3.32 -6.63 1.46
CA GLU A 57 2.43 -7.60 0.82
C GLU A 57 1.06 -7.59 1.52
N THR A 58 0.25 -6.60 1.17
CA THR A 58 -1.08 -6.37 1.74
C THR A 58 -2.16 -6.53 0.69
N PHE A 59 -3.38 -6.80 1.14
CA PHE A 59 -4.56 -6.79 0.27
C PHE A 59 -4.72 -5.43 -0.42
N LEU A 60 -4.29 -4.33 0.23
CA LEU A 60 -4.43 -2.98 -0.30
C LEU A 60 -3.65 -2.81 -1.60
N ARG A 61 -2.37 -3.21 -1.63
CA ARG A 61 -1.54 -3.18 -2.84
C ARG A 61 -2.17 -4.01 -3.96
N THR A 62 -2.53 -5.25 -3.67
CA THR A 62 -3.04 -6.20 -4.67
C THR A 62 -4.38 -5.76 -5.25
N GLU A 63 -5.35 -5.43 -4.39
CA GLU A 63 -6.69 -5.03 -4.81
C GLU A 63 -6.69 -3.65 -5.46
N MET A 64 -5.90 -2.69 -4.97
CA MET A 64 -5.80 -1.37 -5.60
C MET A 64 -5.22 -1.47 -7.02
N ASN A 65 -4.11 -2.19 -7.19
CA ASN A 65 -3.50 -2.35 -8.52
C ASN A 65 -4.42 -3.13 -9.47
N LYS A 66 -5.20 -4.09 -8.95
CA LYS A 66 -6.25 -4.76 -9.72
C LYS A 66 -7.36 -3.80 -10.16
N PHE A 67 -7.93 -3.04 -9.22
CA PHE A 67 -8.94 -2.01 -9.48
C PHE A 67 -8.49 -1.03 -10.58
N LEU A 68 -7.25 -0.55 -10.51
CA LEU A 68 -6.68 0.38 -11.48
C LEU A 68 -6.57 -0.24 -12.88
N ARG A 69 -6.11 -1.50 -12.98
CA ARG A 69 -6.04 -2.23 -14.27
C ARG A 69 -7.41 -2.49 -14.88
N GLU A 70 -8.41 -2.78 -14.05
CA GLU A 70 -9.78 -3.05 -14.47
C GLU A 70 -10.59 -1.76 -14.74
N ALA A 71 -10.03 -0.58 -14.43
CA ALA A 71 -10.71 0.71 -14.49
C ALA A 71 -12.08 0.74 -13.77
N ASN A 72 -12.21 -0.03 -12.68
CA ASN A 72 -13.48 -0.23 -11.99
C ASN A 72 -13.86 0.97 -11.09
N LYS A 73 -14.58 1.94 -11.65
CA LYS A 73 -14.97 3.19 -10.98
C LYS A 73 -15.73 3.00 -9.66
N GLU A 74 -16.43 1.89 -9.46
CA GLU A 74 -17.20 1.65 -8.22
C GLU A 74 -16.30 1.52 -7.00
N LYS A 75 -15.06 1.02 -7.19
CA LYS A 75 -14.06 0.86 -6.13
C LYS A 75 -13.35 2.16 -5.75
N LEU A 76 -13.62 3.26 -6.46
CA LEU A 76 -13.02 4.56 -6.18
C LEU A 76 -13.36 5.07 -4.77
N VAL A 77 -14.57 4.80 -4.27
CA VAL A 77 -14.96 5.18 -2.90
C VAL A 77 -14.11 4.45 -1.85
N THR A 78 -13.67 3.23 -2.15
CA THR A 78 -12.89 2.39 -1.23
C THR A 78 -11.39 2.69 -1.31
N TYR A 79 -10.82 2.74 -2.51
CA TYR A 79 -9.35 2.86 -2.70
C TYR A 79 -8.90 4.26 -3.12
N GLY A 80 -9.81 5.11 -3.59
CA GLY A 80 -9.50 6.46 -4.09
C GLY A 80 -8.76 7.35 -3.09
N PRO A 81 -9.14 7.39 -1.80
CA PRO A 81 -8.40 8.17 -0.81
C PRO A 81 -6.93 7.74 -0.71
N PHE A 82 -6.67 6.43 -0.59
CA PHE A 82 -5.31 5.91 -0.50
C PHE A 82 -4.53 6.11 -1.80
N LEU A 83 -5.15 5.84 -2.96
CA LEU A 83 -4.57 6.11 -4.28
C LEU A 83 -4.12 7.57 -4.40
N ARG A 84 -4.95 8.51 -3.94
CA ARG A 84 -4.64 9.94 -3.98
C ARG A 84 -3.47 10.29 -3.06
N LEU A 85 -3.44 9.74 -1.85
CA LEU A 85 -2.33 9.95 -0.91
C LEU A 85 -1.02 9.38 -1.46
N LEU A 86 -1.04 8.14 -1.96
CA LEU A 86 0.12 7.51 -2.57
C LEU A 86 0.62 8.29 -3.79
N TYR A 87 -0.28 8.80 -4.63
CA TYR A 87 0.09 9.66 -5.76
C TYR A 87 0.78 10.95 -5.30
N PHE A 88 0.32 11.57 -4.20
CA PHE A 88 0.94 12.79 -3.69
C PHE A 88 2.36 12.58 -3.16
N THR A 89 2.74 11.37 -2.76
CA THR A 89 4.12 11.08 -2.33
C THR A 89 5.16 11.40 -3.41
N PHE A 90 4.81 11.30 -4.70
CA PHE A 90 5.68 11.67 -5.81
C PHE A 90 6.00 13.18 -5.85
N ASN A 91 5.18 14.02 -5.22
CA ASN A 91 5.41 15.46 -5.16
C ASN A 91 6.11 15.90 -3.87
N GLU A 92 6.32 14.99 -2.92
CA GLU A 92 7.00 15.33 -1.67
C GLU A 92 8.49 15.63 -1.91
N PRO A 93 9.05 16.67 -1.26
CA PRO A 93 10.48 16.98 -1.38
C PRO A 93 11.40 15.86 -0.90
N SER A 94 10.95 15.04 0.05
CA SER A 94 11.72 13.95 0.65
C SER A 94 11.87 12.72 -0.26
N THR A 95 11.03 12.57 -1.29
CA THR A 95 11.17 11.46 -2.24
C THR A 95 12.25 11.75 -3.27
N VAL A 96 12.99 10.72 -3.67
CA VAL A 96 14.09 10.85 -4.64
C VAL A 96 13.61 10.42 -6.01
N GLU A 97 13.59 11.36 -6.97
CA GLU A 97 13.28 11.04 -8.37
C GLU A 97 14.40 10.18 -8.96
N VAL A 98 14.02 9.20 -9.78
CA VAL A 98 14.97 8.33 -10.48
C VAL A 98 14.74 8.41 -11.97
N HIS A 99 15.79 8.71 -12.74
CA HIS A 99 15.76 8.70 -14.20
C HIS A 99 17.13 8.31 -14.75
N SER A 100 17.23 8.13 -16.07
CA SER A 100 18.46 7.75 -16.78
C SER A 100 19.09 6.46 -16.25
N THR A 101 18.24 5.52 -15.82
CA THR A 101 18.66 4.22 -15.28
C THR A 101 17.80 3.10 -15.85
N THR A 102 18.36 1.90 -15.88
CA THR A 102 17.62 0.68 -16.22
C THR A 102 16.97 0.10 -14.97
N VAL A 103 15.69 -0.26 -15.09
CA VAL A 103 14.93 -0.98 -14.06
C VAL A 103 14.29 -2.22 -14.63
N TYR A 104 13.95 -3.14 -13.73
CA TYR A 104 13.46 -4.48 -14.05
C TYR A 104 12.13 -4.74 -13.37
N HIS A 105 11.24 -5.43 -14.07
CA HIS A 105 9.94 -5.84 -13.54
C HIS A 105 9.57 -7.23 -14.06
N GLY A 106 9.44 -8.20 -13.15
CA GLY A 106 9.00 -9.55 -13.48
C GLY A 106 7.47 -9.66 -13.49
N MET A 107 6.90 -10.32 -14.49
CA MET A 107 5.46 -10.62 -14.59
C MET A 107 5.20 -12.02 -15.15
N ASN A 108 4.06 -12.59 -14.75
CA ASN A 108 3.52 -13.80 -15.37
C ASN A 108 2.44 -13.42 -16.38
N LEU A 109 2.83 -13.33 -17.66
CA LEU A 109 1.94 -12.99 -18.76
C LEU A 109 1.37 -14.24 -19.43
N ILE A 110 0.11 -14.18 -19.85
CA ILE A 110 -0.45 -15.20 -20.74
C ILE A 110 -0.02 -14.92 -22.19
N GLN A 111 -0.13 -15.93 -23.06
CA GLN A 111 0.35 -15.82 -24.45
C GLN A 111 -0.27 -14.63 -25.20
N SER A 112 -1.55 -14.33 -24.98
CA SER A 112 -2.23 -13.20 -25.62
C SER A 112 -1.64 -11.85 -25.23
N ASP A 113 -1.16 -11.70 -23.99
CA ASP A 113 -0.51 -10.47 -23.52
C ASP A 113 0.89 -10.32 -24.12
N ILE A 114 1.64 -11.44 -24.21
CA ILE A 114 2.94 -11.47 -24.89
C ILE A 114 2.77 -11.06 -26.36
N ASP A 115 1.76 -11.61 -27.05
CA ASP A 115 1.47 -11.28 -28.44
C ASP A 115 1.01 -9.82 -28.61
N PHE A 116 0.31 -9.26 -27.62
CA PHE A 116 -0.04 -7.84 -27.58
C PHE A 116 1.22 -6.95 -27.51
N TYR A 117 2.17 -7.26 -26.63
CA TYR A 117 3.42 -6.51 -26.55
C TYR A 117 4.29 -6.66 -27.80
N LYS A 118 4.32 -7.84 -28.44
CA LYS A 118 5.01 -8.05 -29.73
C LYS A 118 4.45 -7.14 -30.82
N ARG A 119 3.12 -7.15 -31.01
CA ARG A 119 2.47 -6.26 -31.99
C ARG A 119 2.72 -4.78 -31.68
N SER A 120 2.65 -4.41 -30.40
CA SER A 120 2.90 -3.02 -29.98
C SER A 120 4.33 -2.57 -30.29
N ALA A 121 5.30 -3.50 -30.25
CA ALA A 121 6.68 -3.21 -30.66
C ALA A 121 6.80 -3.03 -32.18
N ASP A 122 6.16 -3.91 -32.97
CA ASP A 122 6.16 -3.83 -34.43
C ASP A 122 5.48 -2.54 -34.93
N ASP A 123 4.39 -2.13 -34.28
CA ASP A 123 3.61 -0.94 -34.63
C ASP A 123 4.14 0.35 -33.99
N ASN A 124 5.19 0.28 -33.16
CA ASN A 124 5.72 1.40 -32.37
C ASN A 124 4.63 2.13 -31.56
N THR A 125 3.73 1.35 -30.96
CA THR A 125 2.58 1.87 -30.19
C THR A 125 3.02 2.33 -28.80
N THR A 126 2.57 3.51 -28.38
CA THR A 126 2.70 3.97 -26.99
C THR A 126 1.65 3.29 -26.12
N LEU A 127 2.11 2.60 -25.09
CA LEU A 127 1.32 1.89 -24.10
C LEU A 127 1.29 2.68 -22.80
N GLN A 128 0.33 2.35 -21.94
CA GLN A 128 0.21 2.95 -20.62
C GLN A 128 -0.07 1.90 -19.55
N TRP A 129 0.65 1.98 -18.42
CA TRP A 129 0.31 1.22 -17.22
C TRP A 129 -0.59 2.03 -16.29
N MET A 130 -1.81 1.55 -16.11
CA MET A 130 -2.84 2.23 -15.32
C MET A 130 -2.68 2.06 -13.80
N SER A 131 -1.82 1.15 -13.35
CA SER A 131 -1.51 0.97 -11.93
C SER A 131 -0.15 1.56 -11.58
N PHE A 132 0.10 1.77 -10.29
CA PHE A 132 1.48 1.91 -9.83
C PHE A 132 2.24 0.62 -10.14
N THR A 133 3.49 0.75 -10.57
CA THR A 133 4.32 -0.40 -10.92
C THR A 133 5.58 -0.40 -10.08
N SER A 134 5.71 -1.43 -9.24
CA SER A 134 6.93 -1.68 -8.47
C SER A 134 7.96 -2.33 -9.37
N THR A 135 9.14 -1.73 -9.43
CA THR A 135 10.29 -2.18 -10.23
C THR A 135 11.52 -2.23 -9.33
N THR A 136 12.62 -2.79 -9.82
CA THR A 136 13.89 -2.84 -9.08
C THR A 136 15.05 -2.49 -9.99
N ALA A 137 16.10 -1.90 -9.44
CA ALA A 137 17.38 -1.76 -10.14
C ALA A 137 18.15 -3.09 -10.26
N SER A 138 17.79 -4.11 -9.46
CA SER A 138 18.45 -5.42 -9.47
C SER A 138 17.73 -6.40 -10.40
N ARG A 139 18.38 -6.75 -11.50
CA ARG A 139 17.88 -7.78 -12.42
C ARG A 139 17.69 -9.13 -11.72
N GLU A 140 18.68 -9.53 -10.93
CA GLU A 140 18.69 -10.79 -10.18
C GLU A 140 17.49 -10.87 -9.23
N PHE A 141 17.18 -9.75 -8.55
CA PHE A 141 16.01 -9.68 -7.69
C PHE A 141 14.70 -9.84 -8.48
N ALA A 142 14.56 -9.18 -9.62
CA ALA A 142 13.38 -9.33 -10.49
C ALA A 142 13.20 -10.76 -11.02
N GLU A 143 14.29 -11.45 -11.38
CA GLU A 143 14.26 -12.83 -11.85
C GLU A 143 13.98 -13.84 -10.73
N SER A 144 14.31 -13.52 -9.47
CA SER A 144 14.10 -14.38 -8.30
C SER A 144 12.64 -14.74 -8.03
N PHE A 145 11.69 -13.96 -8.56
CA PHE A 145 10.25 -14.18 -8.41
C PHE A 145 9.70 -15.32 -9.31
N GLY A 146 10.54 -15.98 -10.11
CA GLY A 146 10.12 -17.12 -10.93
C GLY A 146 9.08 -16.73 -11.99
N THR A 147 9.22 -15.54 -12.57
CA THR A 147 8.27 -15.00 -13.54
C THR A 147 8.58 -15.47 -14.96
N ASN A 148 7.56 -15.58 -15.82
CA ASN A 148 7.75 -16.01 -17.21
C ASN A 148 8.15 -14.88 -18.17
N THR A 149 8.06 -13.62 -17.73
CA THR A 149 8.37 -12.43 -18.50
C THR A 149 9.14 -11.43 -17.65
N LEU A 150 10.20 -10.86 -18.20
CA LEU A 150 10.97 -9.78 -17.59
C LEU A 150 10.89 -8.53 -18.46
N PHE A 151 10.36 -7.45 -17.91
CA PHE A 151 10.47 -6.12 -18.50
C PHE A 151 11.80 -5.50 -18.11
N ILE A 152 12.51 -4.99 -19.12
CA ILE A 152 13.75 -4.23 -18.97
C ILE A 152 13.46 -2.83 -19.50
N MET A 153 13.51 -1.83 -18.63
CA MET A 153 13.02 -0.49 -18.92
C MET A 153 14.08 0.56 -18.67
N GLU A 154 14.33 1.43 -19.64
CA GLU A 154 15.13 2.63 -19.45
C GLU A 154 14.22 3.77 -18.97
N LEU A 155 14.41 4.25 -17.74
CA LEU A 155 13.65 5.37 -17.21
C LEU A 155 14.17 6.69 -17.80
N LYS A 156 13.28 7.48 -18.41
CA LYS A 156 13.61 8.79 -18.98
C LYS A 156 12.85 9.88 -18.25
N LYS A 157 13.50 11.01 -17.98
CA LYS A 157 12.83 12.19 -17.46
C LYS A 157 12.07 12.86 -18.61
N VAL A 158 10.75 12.74 -18.59
CA VAL A 158 9.86 13.32 -19.62
C VAL A 158 9.30 14.67 -19.19
N TYR A 159 9.00 14.82 -17.89
CA TYR A 159 8.37 16.02 -17.33
C TYR A 159 9.32 16.71 -16.36
N GLU A 160 9.58 18.00 -16.56
CA GLU A 160 10.56 18.72 -15.73
C GLU A 160 10.13 18.85 -14.27
N LYS A 161 8.82 18.94 -14.03
CA LYS A 161 8.23 19.29 -12.74
C LYS A 161 7.59 18.12 -11.99
N GLU A 162 7.33 17.00 -12.66
CA GLU A 162 6.57 15.89 -12.08
C GLU A 162 7.45 14.64 -11.99
N LYS A 163 7.68 14.16 -10.77
CA LYS A 163 8.36 12.87 -10.58
C LYS A 163 7.42 11.77 -11.05
N ARG A 164 7.92 10.93 -11.94
CA ARG A 164 7.19 9.77 -12.48
C ARG A 164 7.74 8.43 -11.97
N SER A 165 8.90 8.48 -11.34
CA SER A 165 9.62 7.35 -10.78
C SER A 165 10.35 7.82 -9.52
N ILE A 166 10.18 7.09 -8.42
CA ILE A 166 10.84 7.41 -7.15
C ILE A 166 11.56 6.19 -6.59
N ASP A 167 12.71 6.42 -5.96
CA ASP A 167 13.42 5.40 -5.18
C ASP A 167 12.75 5.26 -3.80
N ILE A 168 12.05 4.15 -3.58
CA ILE A 168 11.39 3.92 -2.30
C ILE A 168 12.40 3.54 -1.23
N ASP A 169 13.45 2.79 -1.58
CA ASP A 169 14.43 2.31 -0.61
C ASP A 169 15.16 3.50 0.01
N ILE A 170 15.55 4.50 -0.77
CA ILE A 170 16.11 5.76 -0.23
C ILE A 170 15.06 6.51 0.61
N SER A 171 13.83 6.63 0.10
CA SER A 171 12.76 7.37 0.77
C SER A 171 12.37 6.77 2.13
N LEU A 172 12.41 5.45 2.25
CA LEU A 172 12.10 4.70 3.48
C LEU A 172 13.35 4.27 4.27
N LYS A 173 14.56 4.65 3.82
CA LYS A 173 15.84 4.23 4.40
C LYS A 173 16.00 2.70 4.51
N ARG A 174 15.50 1.98 3.50
CA ARG A 174 15.65 0.52 3.33
C ARG A 174 16.86 0.23 2.45
N THR A 175 17.49 -0.93 2.62
CA THR A 175 18.78 -1.23 1.98
C THR A 175 18.77 -2.41 1.01
N ASN A 176 17.62 -3.08 0.80
CA ASN A 176 17.64 -4.48 0.36
C ASN A 176 16.91 -4.77 -0.96
N GLN A 177 15.95 -3.96 -1.40
CA GLN A 177 15.10 -4.30 -2.56
C GLN A 177 15.45 -3.47 -3.80
N GLN A 178 16.14 -2.34 -3.61
CA GLN A 178 16.39 -1.33 -4.63
C GLN A 178 15.09 -0.99 -5.37
N GLU A 179 14.00 -0.88 -4.61
CA GLU A 179 12.65 -0.75 -5.14
C GLU A 179 12.44 0.67 -5.70
N ILE A 180 12.10 0.72 -6.98
CA ILE A 180 11.76 1.94 -7.69
C ILE A 180 10.28 1.86 -8.06
N LEU A 181 9.50 2.83 -7.60
CA LEU A 181 8.07 2.88 -7.87
C LEU A 181 7.78 3.83 -9.02
N LEU A 182 7.09 3.30 -10.02
CA LEU A 182 6.58 4.07 -11.14
C LEU A 182 5.15 4.55 -10.84
N SER A 183 4.86 5.81 -11.18
CA SER A 183 3.54 6.41 -10.95
C SER A 183 2.46 5.68 -11.75
N VAL A 184 1.20 5.87 -11.36
CA VAL A 184 0.07 5.55 -12.23
C VAL A 184 0.15 6.31 -13.57
N GLY A 185 -0.27 5.65 -14.65
CA GLY A 185 -0.40 6.26 -15.97
C GLY A 185 0.92 6.42 -16.71
N ILE A 186 1.94 5.63 -16.36
CA ILE A 186 3.24 5.67 -17.03
C ILE A 186 3.09 5.20 -18.46
N GLU A 187 3.55 6.05 -19.38
CA GLU A 187 3.59 5.78 -20.80
C GLU A 187 4.94 5.18 -21.20
N PHE A 188 4.93 4.22 -22.10
CA PHE A 188 6.14 3.58 -22.60
C PHE A 188 5.93 3.01 -24.00
N THR A 189 7.02 2.82 -24.73
CA THR A 189 7.06 2.13 -26.02
C THR A 189 7.89 0.86 -25.86
N VAL A 190 7.44 -0.23 -26.48
CA VAL A 190 8.22 -1.47 -26.48
C VAL A 190 9.17 -1.44 -27.67
N GLU A 191 10.47 -1.40 -27.41
CA GLU A 191 11.46 -1.42 -28.49
C GLU A 191 11.60 -2.81 -29.11
N LYS A 192 11.56 -3.85 -28.28
CA LYS A 192 11.75 -5.24 -28.72
C LYS A 192 11.19 -6.25 -27.73
N VAL A 193 10.76 -7.39 -28.24
CA VAL A 193 10.40 -8.57 -27.44
C VAL A 193 11.28 -9.75 -27.86
N HIS A 194 11.99 -10.36 -26.90
CA HIS A 194 12.80 -11.57 -27.11
C HIS A 194 12.17 -12.75 -26.37
N THR A 195 12.09 -13.90 -27.01
CA THR A 195 11.68 -15.16 -26.36
C THR A 195 12.92 -16.01 -26.10
N ILE A 196 13.17 -16.32 -24.83
CA ILE A 196 14.26 -17.19 -24.41
C ILE A 196 13.69 -18.59 -24.16
N PHE A 197 14.22 -19.59 -24.85
CA PHE A 197 13.90 -21.00 -24.60
C PHE A 197 15.02 -21.60 -23.75
N TYR A 198 14.68 -22.12 -22.57
CA TYR A 198 15.60 -22.94 -21.79
C TYR A 198 15.40 -24.41 -22.19
N THR A 199 16.34 -24.97 -22.93
CA THR A 199 16.39 -26.41 -23.18
C THR A 199 17.13 -27.08 -22.04
N PHE A 200 16.40 -27.79 -21.16
CA PHE A 200 17.03 -28.63 -20.15
C PHE A 200 17.50 -29.94 -20.79
N TYR A 201 18.80 -30.05 -21.04
CA TYR A 201 19.42 -31.34 -21.36
C TYR A 201 19.64 -32.08 -20.04
N GLY A 202 18.69 -32.95 -19.68
CA GLY A 202 18.89 -33.92 -18.62
C GLY A 202 19.84 -35.01 -19.10
N VAL A 203 21.00 -35.14 -18.45
CA VAL A 203 21.76 -36.39 -18.44
C VAL A 203 21.02 -37.30 -17.47
N VAL A 204 20.38 -38.34 -18.00
CA VAL A 204 19.94 -39.51 -17.22
C VAL A 204 21.12 -40.47 -17.14
#